data_AF-A0A1E9TFC1-F1
#
_entry.id   AF-A0A1E9TFC1-F1
#
_cell.length_a   1.000
_cell.length_b   1.000
_cell.length_c   1.000
_cell.angle_alpha   90.00
_cell.angle_beta   90.00
_cell.angle_gamma   90.00
#
_symmetry.space_group_name_H-M   'P 1'
#
loop_
_entity.id
_entity.type
_entity.pdbx_description
1 polymer ?
#
loop_
_entity_poly.entity_id
_entity_poly.type
_entity_poly.pdbx_seq_one_letter_code
_entity_poly.pdbx_strand_id
1 'polypeptide(L)'
;MLSLPLIFWSTLATLITIATFYVLINYEVQRWKDKKRRREGIYIRRVTRLEALIVIFTPALPILMAAVYILEPGTEGVTLGIVGLLASAIFVAYLRYVHVAYVKISSEGVEQRIWFSNPTRYPFNAINRVVYYEKPDIDEPDMVGFYAKSGIQIALFDPITHNNYRLLAIVRFRIENEHWPDMDNPDDVAQVDALDSGPDTVPYFREKEKVTGLADVDM
;
A
#
# COMPACT_ATOMS: atom_id res chain seq x y z
N MET A 1 -13.00 -41.93 11.25
CA MET A 1 -11.75 -42.00 10.45
C MET A 1 -11.38 -40.58 10.06
N LEU A 2 -10.12 -40.15 10.23
CA LEU A 2 -9.66 -38.88 9.66
C LEU A 2 -9.60 -39.04 8.14
N SER A 3 -10.42 -38.28 7.41
CA SER A 3 -10.36 -38.25 5.94
C SER A 3 -9.21 -37.34 5.48
N LEU A 4 -8.65 -37.64 4.30
CA LEU A 4 -7.56 -36.86 3.71
C LEU A 4 -7.93 -35.37 3.53
N PRO A 5 -9.14 -34.99 3.09
CA PRO A 5 -9.57 -33.59 3.03
C PRO A 5 -9.54 -32.92 4.40
N LEU A 6 -9.99 -33.59 5.47
CA LEU A 6 -9.98 -33.04 6.82
C LEU A 6 -8.57 -32.72 7.29
N ILE A 7 -7.62 -33.64 7.10
CA ILE A 7 -6.20 -33.44 7.45
C ILE A 7 -5.63 -32.25 6.67
N PHE A 8 -5.91 -32.17 5.37
CA PHE A 8 -5.45 -31.09 4.52
C PHE A 8 -5.96 -29.72 4.99
N TRP A 9 -7.28 -29.58 5.16
CA TRP A 9 -7.91 -28.32 5.57
C TRP A 9 -7.50 -27.88 6.98
N SER A 10 -7.40 -28.84 7.91
CA SER A 10 -6.93 -28.56 9.28
C SER A 10 -5.49 -28.04 9.27
N THR A 11 -4.61 -28.70 8.51
CA THR A 11 -3.20 -28.30 8.38
C THR A 11 -3.08 -26.91 7.73
N LEU A 12 -3.81 -26.67 6.64
CA LEU A 12 -3.84 -25.39 5.94
C LEU A 12 -4.35 -24.27 6.86
N ALA A 13 -5.41 -24.52 7.61
CA ALA A 13 -5.96 -23.58 8.59
C ALA A 13 -4.94 -23.22 9.67
N THR A 14 -4.22 -24.21 10.23
CA THR A 14 -3.17 -23.96 11.21
C THR A 14 -2.05 -23.09 10.64
N LEU A 15 -1.53 -23.42 9.45
CA LEU A 15 -0.46 -22.65 8.82
C LEU A 15 -0.87 -21.21 8.51
N ILE A 16 -2.07 -21.00 7.95
CA ILE A 16 -2.59 -19.67 7.65
C ILE A 16 -2.84 -18.87 8.92
N THR A 17 -3.30 -19.51 10.00
CA THR A 17 -3.49 -18.85 11.29
C THR A 17 -2.15 -18.35 11.85
N ILE A 18 -1.11 -19.19 11.83
CA ILE A 18 0.24 -18.80 12.27
C ILE A 18 0.77 -17.65 11.41
N ALA A 19 0.64 -17.74 10.08
CA ALA A 19 1.07 -16.69 9.16
C ALA A 19 0.33 -15.37 9.40
N THR A 20 -0.98 -15.43 9.70
CA THR A 20 -1.81 -14.26 10.00
C THR A 20 -1.30 -13.53 11.24
N PHE A 21 -1.06 -14.26 12.35
CA PHE A 21 -0.47 -13.65 13.55
C PHE A 21 0.92 -13.07 13.29
N TYR A 22 1.76 -13.79 12.56
CA TYR A 22 3.08 -13.30 12.17
C TYR A 22 2.99 -11.97 11.41
N VAL A 23 2.12 -11.86 10.40
CA VAL A 23 1.97 -10.63 9.61
C VAL A 23 1.44 -9.48 10.47
N LEU A 24 0.45 -9.71 11.33
CA LEU A 24 -0.10 -8.67 12.21
C LEU A 24 0.94 -8.16 13.22
N ILE A 25 1.69 -9.06 13.85
CA ILE A 25 2.76 -8.69 14.79
C ILE A 25 3.87 -7.94 14.04
N ASN A 26 4.32 -8.46 12.91
CA ASN A 26 5.36 -7.83 12.10
C ASN A 26 4.92 -6.45 11.61
N TYR A 27 3.65 -6.29 11.22
CA TYR A 27 3.06 -5.02 10.82
C TYR A 27 3.16 -3.98 11.95
N GLU A 28 2.75 -4.31 13.17
CA GLU A 28 2.79 -3.34 14.28
C GLU A 28 4.22 -3.04 14.74
N VAL A 29 5.11 -4.04 14.74
CA VAL A 29 6.55 -3.85 15.01
C VAL A 29 7.19 -2.93 13.97
N GLN A 30 6.90 -3.15 12.68
CA GLN A 30 7.42 -2.30 11.61
C GLN A 30 6.87 -0.87 11.73
N ARG A 31 5.58 -0.71 12.00
CA ARG A 31 4.97 0.60 12.23
C ARG A 31 5.63 1.37 13.37
N TRP A 32 5.97 0.69 14.46
CA TRP A 32 6.72 1.30 15.55
C TRP A 32 8.12 1.75 15.12
N LYS A 33 8.84 0.91 14.36
CA LYS A 33 10.15 1.27 13.77
C LYS A 33 10.03 2.44 12.80
N ASP A 34 8.98 2.48 11.99
CA ASP A 34 8.74 3.54 11.01
C ASP A 34 8.46 4.89 11.71
N LYS A 35 7.79 4.88 12.87
CA LYS A 35 7.64 6.10 13.70
C LYS A 35 8.99 6.63 14.20
N LYS A 36 9.96 5.75 14.47
CA LYS A 36 11.33 6.14 14.81
C LYS A 36 12.06 6.72 13.59
N ARG A 37 12.00 6.02 12.46
CA ARG A 37 12.61 6.44 11.18
C ARG A 37 12.06 7.77 10.65
N ARG A 38 10.80 8.09 10.94
CA ARG A 38 10.23 9.40 10.62
C ARG A 38 11.01 10.55 11.28
N ARG A 39 11.55 10.33 12.49
CA ARG A 39 12.41 11.33 13.17
C ARG A 39 13.79 11.45 12.53
N GLU A 40 14.20 10.46 11.74
CA GLU A 40 15.43 10.41 10.96
C GLU A 40 15.19 10.90 9.52
N GLY A 41 14.06 11.55 9.24
CA GLY A 41 13.71 12.08 7.91
C GLY A 41 13.24 11.02 6.90
N ILE A 42 13.11 9.75 7.30
CA ILE A 42 12.65 8.67 6.43
C ILE A 42 11.16 8.40 6.69
N TYR A 43 10.33 8.74 5.71
CA TYR A 43 8.87 8.63 5.79
C TYR A 43 8.42 7.33 5.12
N ILE A 44 7.93 6.37 5.90
CA ILE A 44 7.41 5.10 5.38
C ILE A 44 5.91 5.04 5.66
N ARG A 45 5.13 4.88 4.60
CA ARG A 45 3.69 4.66 4.65
C ARG A 45 3.39 3.20 4.30
N ARG A 46 2.50 2.59 5.08
CA ARG A 46 2.00 1.23 4.88
C ARG A 46 0.48 1.26 4.82
N VAL A 47 -0.09 0.11 4.46
CA VAL A 47 -1.52 -0.19 4.54
C VAL A 47 -2.10 0.28 5.89
N THR A 48 -3.34 0.78 5.92
CA THR A 48 -3.97 1.31 7.13
C THR A 48 -4.17 0.24 8.20
N ARG A 49 -4.40 0.65 9.47
CA ARG A 49 -4.64 -0.33 10.56
C ARG A 49 -5.90 -1.15 10.31
N LEU A 50 -6.93 -0.51 9.77
CA LEU A 50 -8.22 -1.14 9.52
C LEU A 50 -8.06 -2.20 8.42
N GLU A 51 -7.43 -1.85 7.30
CA GLU A 51 -7.10 -2.78 6.22
C GLU A 51 -6.22 -3.95 6.70
N ALA A 52 -5.23 -3.67 7.57
CA ALA A 52 -4.39 -4.72 8.16
C ALA A 52 -5.19 -5.65 9.10
N LEU A 53 -6.15 -5.12 9.85
CA LEU A 53 -6.98 -5.91 10.77
C LEU A 53 -7.91 -6.86 10.04
N ILE A 54 -8.39 -6.52 8.84
CA ILE A 54 -9.23 -7.41 8.00
C ILE A 54 -8.56 -8.77 7.75
N VAL A 55 -7.22 -8.80 7.75
CA VAL A 55 -6.44 -10.04 7.58
C VAL A 55 -6.75 -11.09 8.66
N ILE A 56 -7.33 -10.73 9.81
CA ILE A 56 -7.75 -11.69 10.83
C ILE A 56 -8.78 -12.71 10.31
N PHE A 57 -9.51 -12.38 9.25
CA PHE A 57 -10.47 -13.27 8.60
C PHE A 57 -9.83 -14.26 7.62
N THR A 58 -8.54 -14.11 7.29
CA THR A 58 -7.81 -15.01 6.36
C THR A 58 -7.94 -16.51 6.71
N PRO A 59 -7.81 -16.95 7.99
CA PRO A 59 -7.97 -18.36 8.32
C PRO A 59 -9.44 -18.83 8.37
N ALA A 60 -10.43 -17.94 8.29
CA ALA A 60 -11.84 -18.30 8.50
C ALA A 60 -12.34 -19.36 7.51
N LEU A 61 -12.03 -19.20 6.21
CA LEU A 61 -12.44 -20.16 5.18
C LEU A 61 -11.79 -21.55 5.35
N PRO A 62 -10.47 -21.68 5.54
CA PRO A 62 -9.86 -22.96 5.87
C PRO A 62 -10.45 -23.63 7.13
N ILE A 63 -10.76 -22.85 8.17
CA ILE A 63 -11.37 -23.34 9.41
C ILE A 63 -12.79 -23.86 9.12
N LEU A 64 -13.60 -23.09 8.38
CA LEU A 64 -14.95 -23.50 7.99
C LEU A 64 -14.93 -24.78 7.15
N MET A 65 -13.99 -24.90 6.22
CA MET A 65 -13.82 -26.13 5.44
C MET A 65 -13.50 -27.33 6.33
N ALA A 66 -12.57 -27.18 7.28
CA ALA A 66 -12.28 -28.24 8.24
C ALA A 66 -13.53 -28.62 9.06
N ALA A 67 -14.32 -27.64 9.50
CA ALA A 67 -15.56 -27.88 10.24
C ALA A 67 -16.61 -28.64 9.41
N VAL A 68 -16.79 -28.31 8.12
CA VAL A 68 -17.69 -29.03 7.22
C VAL A 68 -17.32 -30.52 7.13
N TYR A 69 -16.03 -30.84 6.95
CA TYR A 69 -15.58 -32.24 6.90
C TYR A 69 -15.67 -32.99 8.23
N ILE A 70 -15.76 -32.29 9.37
CA ILE A 70 -16.03 -32.88 10.69
C ILE A 70 -17.52 -33.19 10.85
N LEU A 71 -18.38 -32.24 10.47
CA LEU A 71 -19.83 -32.31 10.71
C LEU A 71 -20.56 -33.18 9.69
N GLU A 72 -20.09 -33.21 8.44
CA GLU A 72 -20.68 -33.99 7.35
C GLU A 72 -19.66 -34.96 6.74
N PRO A 73 -19.36 -36.07 7.45
CA PRO A 73 -18.46 -37.09 6.94
C PRO A 73 -19.09 -37.75 5.70
N GLY A 74 -18.49 -37.55 4.53
CA GLY A 74 -18.99 -38.05 3.24
C GLY A 74 -19.12 -36.98 2.16
N THR A 75 -19.06 -35.68 2.51
CA THR A 75 -19.13 -34.55 1.58
C THR A 75 -17.78 -34.30 0.87
N GLU A 76 -17.08 -35.37 0.46
CA GLU A 76 -15.73 -35.35 -0.15
C GLU A 76 -15.76 -34.95 -1.65
N GLY A 77 -16.60 -33.98 -1.99
CA GLY A 77 -16.69 -33.46 -3.35
C GLY A 77 -15.43 -32.67 -3.73
N VAL A 78 -14.72 -33.13 -4.76
CA VAL A 78 -13.55 -32.41 -5.33
C VAL A 78 -13.91 -30.95 -5.66
N THR A 79 -15.13 -30.70 -6.15
CA THR A 79 -15.64 -29.36 -6.45
C THR A 79 -15.64 -28.44 -5.22
N LEU A 80 -16.12 -28.93 -4.07
CA LEU A 80 -16.16 -28.16 -2.83
C LEU A 80 -14.74 -27.78 -2.38
N GLY A 81 -13.80 -28.73 -2.47
CA GLY A 81 -12.39 -28.49 -2.20
C GLY A 81 -11.77 -27.41 -3.09
N ILE A 82 -12.04 -27.46 -4.40
CA ILE A 82 -11.54 -26.46 -5.36
C ILE A 82 -12.10 -25.07 -5.06
N VAL A 83 -13.42 -24.95 -4.85
CA VAL A 83 -14.07 -23.68 -4.53
C VAL A 83 -13.51 -23.08 -3.23
N GLY A 84 -13.37 -23.91 -2.18
CA GLY A 84 -12.78 -23.49 -0.92
C GLY A 84 -11.34 -22.99 -1.08
N LEU A 85 -10.56 -23.64 -1.96
CA LEU A 85 -9.17 -23.25 -2.23
C LEU A 85 -9.08 -21.93 -2.96
N LEU A 86 -9.87 -21.74 -4.01
CA LEU A 86 -9.92 -20.49 -4.76
C LEU A 86 -10.34 -19.32 -3.87
N ALA A 87 -11.37 -19.51 -3.04
CA ALA A 87 -11.82 -18.50 -2.10
C ALA A 87 -10.72 -18.18 -1.06
N SER A 88 -10.08 -19.19 -0.48
CA SER A 88 -8.96 -19.00 0.48
C SER A 88 -7.76 -18.31 -0.15
N ALA A 89 -7.47 -18.57 -1.44
CA ALA A 89 -6.34 -17.97 -2.14
C ALA A 89 -6.45 -16.45 -2.25
N ILE A 90 -7.66 -15.90 -2.39
CA ILE A 90 -7.90 -14.44 -2.41
C ILE A 90 -7.47 -13.82 -1.08
N PHE A 91 -7.87 -14.42 0.05
CA PHE A 91 -7.49 -13.93 1.37
C PHE A 91 -5.98 -14.06 1.62
N VAL A 92 -5.35 -15.16 1.19
CA VAL A 92 -3.89 -15.32 1.29
C VAL A 92 -3.14 -14.29 0.43
N ALA A 93 -3.66 -13.96 -0.76
CA ALA A 93 -3.11 -12.89 -1.58
C ALA A 93 -3.21 -11.52 -0.89
N TYR A 94 -4.33 -11.26 -0.20
CA TYR A 94 -4.52 -10.05 0.60
C TYR A 94 -3.61 -9.99 1.83
N LEU A 95 -3.45 -11.09 2.57
CA LEU A 95 -2.46 -11.24 3.65
C LEU A 95 -1.06 -10.85 3.17
N ARG A 96 -0.67 -11.31 1.97
CA ARG A 96 0.64 -10.99 1.37
C ARG A 96 0.75 -9.53 0.92
N TYR A 97 -0.34 -8.93 0.45
CA TYR A 97 -0.41 -7.50 0.16
C TYR A 97 -0.12 -6.68 1.43
N VAL A 98 -0.84 -6.93 2.53
CA VAL A 98 -0.64 -6.23 3.81
C VAL A 98 0.79 -6.40 4.35
N HIS A 99 1.37 -7.58 4.18
CA HIS A 99 2.72 -7.87 4.66
C HIS A 99 3.82 -7.05 3.96
N VAL A 100 3.64 -6.71 2.68
CA VAL A 100 4.72 -6.19 1.82
C VAL A 100 4.46 -4.83 1.23
N ALA A 101 3.22 -4.40 1.10
CA ALA A 101 2.89 -3.11 0.53
C ALA A 101 3.40 -1.96 1.43
N TYR A 102 4.35 -1.19 0.91
CA TYR A 102 4.81 0.04 1.51
C TYR A 102 5.25 1.06 0.44
N VAL A 103 5.16 2.33 0.81
CA VAL A 103 5.76 3.45 0.10
C VAL A 103 6.75 4.10 1.06
N LYS A 104 8.01 4.20 0.66
CA LYS A 104 9.08 4.85 1.41
C LYS A 104 9.50 6.10 0.66
N ILE A 105 9.61 7.20 1.37
CA ILE A 105 10.10 8.48 0.91
C ILE A 105 11.30 8.82 1.77
N SER A 106 12.46 9.00 1.15
CA SER A 106 13.74 9.34 1.79
C SER A 106 14.48 10.37 0.96
N SER A 107 15.61 10.89 1.45
CA SER A 107 16.50 11.78 0.68
C SER A 107 16.89 11.21 -0.67
N GLU A 108 16.97 9.89 -0.77
CA GLU A 108 17.32 9.25 -2.03
C GLU A 108 16.15 9.06 -3.02
N GLY A 109 14.95 9.56 -2.69
CA GLY A 109 13.75 9.51 -3.54
C GLY A 109 12.61 8.64 -2.98
N VAL A 110 11.73 8.20 -3.89
CA VAL A 110 10.57 7.37 -3.61
C VAL A 110 10.88 5.91 -3.93
N GLU A 111 10.71 5.04 -2.95
CA GLU A 111 10.76 3.60 -3.10
C GLU A 111 9.35 3.02 -2.87
N GLN A 112 8.78 2.39 -3.88
CA GLN A 112 7.48 1.75 -3.79
C GLN A 112 7.62 0.24 -3.99
N ARG A 113 6.97 -0.52 -3.11
CA ARG A 113 6.81 -1.95 -3.25
C ARG A 113 5.33 -2.32 -3.27
N ILE A 114 4.87 -2.82 -4.42
CA ILE A 114 3.50 -3.25 -4.62
C ILE A 114 3.49 -4.77 -4.81
N TRP A 115 2.77 -5.47 -3.93
CA TRP A 115 2.37 -6.88 -4.08
C TRP A 115 3.48 -7.89 -4.44
N PHE A 116 3.80 -8.07 -5.74
CA PHE A 116 4.81 -9.00 -6.27
C PHE A 116 6.07 -8.32 -6.82
N SER A 117 6.06 -7.01 -7.04
CA SER A 117 7.15 -6.29 -7.67
C SER A 117 8.39 -6.21 -6.76
N ASN A 118 9.56 -6.27 -7.37
CA ASN A 118 10.78 -5.78 -6.71
C ASN A 118 10.58 -4.31 -6.31
N PRO A 119 11.23 -3.83 -5.23
CA PRO A 119 11.15 -2.42 -4.86
C PRO A 119 11.63 -1.57 -6.03
N THR A 120 10.75 -0.70 -6.53
CA THR A 120 11.07 0.28 -7.57
C THR A 120 11.47 1.57 -6.88
N ARG A 121 12.67 2.07 -7.19
CA ARG A 121 13.20 3.32 -6.63
C ARG A 121 13.32 4.36 -7.72
N TYR A 122 12.72 5.52 -7.50
CA TYR A 122 12.78 6.67 -8.39
C TYR A 122 13.26 7.91 -7.61
N PRO A 123 14.29 8.62 -8.09
CA PRO A 123 14.64 9.91 -7.52
C PRO A 123 13.52 10.93 -7.77
N PHE A 124 13.41 11.98 -6.94
CA PHE A 124 12.33 12.97 -7.09
C PHE A 124 12.36 13.67 -8.45
N ASN A 125 13.56 13.97 -8.97
CA ASN A 125 13.75 14.57 -10.28
C ASN A 125 13.28 13.71 -11.47
N ALA A 126 12.98 12.42 -11.26
CA ALA A 126 12.37 11.60 -12.29
C ALA A 126 10.90 11.95 -12.51
N ILE A 127 10.22 12.56 -11.54
CA ILE A 127 8.81 12.95 -11.63
C ILE A 127 8.70 14.12 -12.59
N ASN A 128 8.07 13.89 -13.74
CA ASN A 128 7.85 14.91 -14.76
C ASN A 128 6.41 15.41 -14.80
N ARG A 129 5.46 14.51 -14.52
CA ARG A 129 4.02 14.79 -14.62
C ARG A 129 3.27 14.25 -13.42
N VAL A 130 2.36 15.05 -12.90
CA VAL A 130 1.34 14.65 -11.93
C VAL A 130 -0.03 14.82 -12.57
N VAL A 131 -0.88 13.80 -12.45
CA VAL A 131 -2.26 13.81 -12.96
C VAL A 131 -3.19 13.48 -11.81
N TYR A 132 -4.16 14.36 -11.59
CA TYR A 132 -5.27 14.15 -10.70
C TYR A 132 -6.42 13.52 -11.50
N TYR A 133 -6.86 12.35 -11.07
CA TYR A 133 -8.02 11.67 -11.66
C TYR A 133 -9.19 11.88 -10.71
N GLU A 134 -9.97 12.93 -10.97
CA GLU A 134 -11.27 13.12 -10.34
C GLU A 134 -12.26 12.15 -10.99
N LYS A 135 -12.79 11.23 -10.19
CA LYS A 135 -13.76 10.24 -10.66
C LYS A 135 -15.16 10.81 -10.49
N PRO A 136 -16.06 10.62 -11.48
CA PRO A 136 -17.39 11.24 -11.46
C PRO A 136 -18.35 10.62 -10.43
N ASP A 137 -18.08 9.40 -9.95
CA ASP A 137 -18.91 8.70 -8.98
C ASP A 137 -18.39 8.84 -7.55
N ILE A 138 -19.31 9.10 -6.62
CA ILE A 138 -19.07 9.37 -5.19
C ILE A 138 -18.45 8.18 -4.45
N ASP A 139 -18.56 6.97 -5.00
CA ASP A 139 -18.16 5.71 -4.36
C ASP A 139 -16.72 5.27 -4.69
N GLU A 140 -16.04 5.92 -5.64
CA GLU A 140 -14.64 5.63 -5.95
C GLU A 140 -13.72 6.74 -5.43
N PRO A 141 -12.59 6.39 -4.78
CA PRO A 141 -11.66 7.39 -4.31
C PRO A 141 -10.95 8.11 -5.46
N ASP A 142 -10.72 9.41 -5.29
CA ASP A 142 -9.85 10.21 -6.18
C ASP A 142 -8.45 9.61 -6.22
N MET A 143 -7.82 9.58 -7.40
CA MET A 143 -6.48 8.99 -7.58
C MET A 143 -5.49 10.02 -8.09
N VAL A 144 -4.27 9.98 -7.57
CA VAL A 144 -3.17 10.79 -8.10
C VAL A 144 -2.08 9.91 -8.69
N GLY A 145 -1.77 10.14 -9.97
CA GLY A 145 -0.72 9.46 -10.71
C GLY A 145 0.52 10.33 -10.92
N PHE A 146 1.68 9.78 -10.62
CA PHE A 146 3.00 10.40 -10.85
C PHE A 146 3.70 9.66 -11.98
N TYR A 147 4.23 10.40 -12.96
CA TYR A 147 4.80 9.85 -14.18
C TYR A 147 6.16 10.45 -14.51
N ALA A 148 7.05 9.60 -15.03
CA ALA A 148 8.35 10.02 -15.57
C ALA A 148 8.23 10.66 -16.95
N LYS A 149 9.31 11.30 -17.43
CA LYS A 149 9.38 11.87 -18.79
C LYS A 149 9.15 10.81 -19.88
N SER A 150 9.56 9.57 -19.63
CA SER A 150 9.30 8.41 -20.49
C SER A 150 7.83 7.95 -20.51
N GLY A 151 6.97 8.50 -19.65
CA GLY A 151 5.59 8.06 -19.46
C GLY A 151 5.43 6.88 -18.48
N ILE A 152 6.53 6.34 -17.94
CA ILE A 152 6.50 5.29 -16.92
C ILE A 152 5.82 5.83 -15.65
N GLN A 153 4.89 5.03 -15.10
CA GLN A 153 4.22 5.33 -13.85
C GLN A 153 5.17 5.11 -12.68
N ILE A 154 5.43 6.17 -11.92
CA ILE A 154 6.30 6.17 -10.73
C ILE A 154 5.49 5.76 -9.50
N ALA A 155 4.30 6.35 -9.34
CA ALA A 155 3.40 6.06 -8.23
C ALA A 155 1.95 6.33 -8.62
N LEU A 156 1.03 5.60 -8.00
CA LEU A 156 -0.41 5.83 -8.09
C LEU A 156 -1.03 5.45 -6.76
N PHE A 157 -1.73 6.39 -6.16
CA PHE A 157 -2.43 6.17 -4.91
C PHE A 157 -3.57 7.15 -4.73
N ASP A 158 -4.49 6.78 -3.85
CA ASP A 158 -5.51 7.66 -3.31
C ASP A 158 -4.89 8.51 -2.18
N PRO A 159 -4.84 9.85 -2.32
CA PRO A 159 -4.28 10.70 -1.28
C PRO A 159 -5.14 10.74 -0.01
N ILE A 160 -6.47 10.59 -0.13
CA ILE A 160 -7.46 10.80 0.94
C ILE A 160 -7.55 9.55 1.83
N THR A 161 -7.91 8.38 1.29
CA THR A 161 -8.16 7.18 2.13
C THR A 161 -6.91 6.72 2.85
N HIS A 162 -5.75 6.83 2.19
CA HIS A 162 -4.47 6.40 2.78
C HIS A 162 -3.73 7.52 3.51
N ASN A 163 -4.25 8.74 3.55
CA ASN A 163 -3.62 9.93 4.14
C ASN A 163 -2.15 10.04 3.69
N ASN A 164 -1.94 9.98 2.37
CA ASN A 164 -0.61 9.93 1.75
C ASN A 164 -0.32 11.23 1.00
N TYR A 165 -0.17 12.33 1.74
CA TYR A 165 0.03 13.65 1.15
C TYR A 165 1.50 13.99 0.91
N ARG A 166 2.43 13.23 1.50
CA ARG A 166 3.85 13.58 1.50
C ARG A 166 4.44 13.74 0.09
N LEU A 167 4.11 12.83 -0.83
CA LEU A 167 4.63 12.95 -2.20
C LEU A 167 3.99 14.12 -2.95
N LEU A 168 2.72 14.41 -2.69
CA LEU A 168 2.06 15.61 -3.20
C LEU A 168 2.72 16.88 -2.64
N ALA A 169 3.03 16.91 -1.35
CA ALA A 169 3.71 18.01 -0.68
C ALA A 169 5.10 18.28 -1.28
N ILE A 170 5.87 17.22 -1.56
CA ILE A 170 7.18 17.31 -2.25
C ILE A 170 7.04 17.91 -3.64
N VAL A 171 6.04 17.47 -4.42
CA VAL A 171 5.81 18.04 -5.76
C VAL A 171 5.32 19.48 -5.66
N ARG A 172 4.47 19.80 -4.69
CA ARG A 172 3.99 21.17 -4.46
C ARG A 172 5.15 22.10 -4.10
N PHE A 173 6.04 21.67 -3.21
CA PHE A 173 7.29 22.37 -2.90
C PHE A 173 8.08 22.65 -4.19
N ARG A 174 8.24 21.65 -5.07
CA ARG A 174 8.95 21.82 -6.35
C ARG A 174 8.31 22.87 -7.25
N ILE A 175 6.98 22.97 -7.25
CA ILE A 175 6.25 23.95 -8.05
C ILE A 175 6.39 25.35 -7.45
N GLU A 176 6.33 25.48 -6.12
CA GLU A 176 6.35 26.77 -5.43
C GLU A 176 7.78 27.36 -5.32
N ASN A 177 8.81 26.52 -5.16
CA ASN A 177 10.20 26.95 -4.95
C ASN A 177 11.12 26.77 -6.16
N GLU A 178 10.60 26.24 -7.26
CA GLU A 178 11.34 26.01 -8.50
C GLU A 178 12.57 25.06 -8.41
N HIS A 179 12.77 24.37 -7.28
CA HIS A 179 13.77 23.30 -7.10
C HIS A 179 13.20 22.10 -6.34
N TRP A 180 13.84 20.94 -6.45
CA TRP A 180 13.45 19.77 -5.64
C TRP A 180 13.93 19.95 -4.20
N PRO A 181 13.16 19.52 -3.18
CA PRO A 181 13.57 19.69 -1.79
C PRO A 181 14.78 18.79 -1.49
N ASP A 182 15.75 19.35 -0.79
CA ASP A 182 16.81 18.58 -0.14
C ASP A 182 16.29 18.04 1.19
N MET A 183 16.04 16.74 1.26
CA MET A 183 15.50 16.11 2.47
C MET A 183 16.54 15.97 3.60
N ASP A 184 17.81 16.31 3.34
CA ASP A 184 18.85 16.45 4.37
C ASP A 184 18.92 17.90 4.90
N ASN A 185 18.27 18.87 4.24
CA ASN A 185 18.13 20.25 4.71
C ASN A 185 16.89 20.41 5.61
N PRO A 186 17.05 20.80 6.89
CA PRO A 186 15.92 20.96 7.81
C PRO A 186 14.89 22.01 7.37
N ASP A 187 15.30 23.06 6.64
CA ASP A 187 14.39 24.13 6.20
C ASP A 187 13.45 23.64 5.09
N ASP A 188 13.99 22.91 4.10
CA ASP A 188 13.20 22.27 3.04
C ASP A 188 12.24 21.23 3.64
N VAL A 189 12.73 20.42 4.60
CA VAL A 189 11.89 19.44 5.31
C VAL A 189 10.75 20.12 6.05
N ALA A 190 10.99 21.26 6.72
CA ALA A 190 9.96 22.00 7.43
C ALA A 190 8.88 22.56 6.48
N GLN A 191 9.28 23.06 5.30
CA GLN A 191 8.33 23.51 4.28
C GLN A 191 7.51 22.35 3.72
N VAL A 192 8.14 21.20 3.42
CA VAL A 192 7.40 20.01 2.98
C VAL A 192 6.47 19.49 4.09
N ASP A 193 6.89 19.53 5.35
CA ASP A 193 6.04 19.20 6.51
C ASP A 193 4.83 20.13 6.61
N ALA A 194 4.98 21.42 6.32
CA ALA A 194 3.87 22.37 6.28
C ALA A 194 2.88 22.08 5.14
N LEU A 195 3.38 21.59 3.99
CA LEU A 195 2.57 21.20 2.84
C LEU A 195 2.00 19.77 2.93
N ASP A 196 2.43 18.95 3.89
CA ASP A 196 1.95 17.58 4.14
C ASP A 196 0.56 17.58 4.82
N SER A 197 -0.34 18.45 4.34
CA SER A 197 -1.72 18.60 4.77
C SER A 197 -2.68 18.20 3.63
N GLY A 198 -3.63 17.31 3.92
CA GLY A 198 -4.69 16.95 2.97
C GLY A 198 -5.58 18.13 2.55
N PRO A 199 -6.06 18.97 3.50
CA PRO A 199 -6.97 20.07 3.19
C PRO A 199 -6.41 21.14 2.25
N ASP A 200 -5.09 21.38 2.25
CA ASP A 200 -4.50 22.42 1.42
C ASP A 200 -3.89 21.86 0.14
N THR A 201 -3.32 20.65 0.20
CA THR A 201 -2.54 20.11 -0.92
C THR A 201 -3.40 19.30 -1.89
N VAL A 202 -4.44 18.59 -1.45
CA VAL A 202 -5.31 17.86 -2.38
C VAL A 202 -6.09 18.81 -3.30
N PRO A 203 -6.73 19.89 -2.81
CA PRO A 203 -7.43 20.84 -3.68
C PRO A 203 -6.51 21.50 -4.71
N TYR A 204 -5.27 21.82 -4.32
CA TYR A 204 -4.28 22.41 -5.22
C TYR A 204 -4.04 21.57 -6.48
N PHE A 205 -3.91 20.24 -6.33
CA PHE A 205 -3.72 19.34 -7.47
C PHE A 205 -5.03 19.02 -8.20
N ARG A 206 -6.17 19.02 -7.49
CA ARG A 206 -7.49 18.87 -8.10
C ARG A 206 -7.78 20.02 -9.06
N GLU A 207 -7.61 21.26 -8.62
CA GLU A 207 -7.82 22.47 -9.44
C GLU A 207 -6.91 22.52 -10.67
N LYS A 208 -5.68 22.01 -10.55
CA LYS A 208 -4.74 22.00 -11.66
C LYS A 208 -4.99 20.88 -12.65
N GLU A 209 -5.66 19.79 -12.25
CA GLU A 209 -5.89 18.51 -12.95
C GLU A 209 -4.61 17.78 -13.42
N LYS A 210 -3.66 18.50 -14.00
CA LYS A 210 -2.43 17.99 -14.58
C LYS A 210 -1.31 19.03 -14.48
N VAL A 211 -0.17 18.61 -13.92
CA VAL A 211 1.07 19.39 -13.88
C VAL A 211 2.13 18.66 -14.69
N THR A 212 2.88 19.36 -15.54
CA THR A 212 3.93 18.78 -16.41
C THR A 212 5.19 19.64 -16.41
N GLY A 213 6.33 19.06 -16.82
CA GLY A 213 7.61 19.77 -16.94
C GLY A 213 8.39 19.82 -15.62
N LEU A 214 8.00 19.03 -14.62
CA LEU A 214 8.63 19.06 -13.28
C LEU A 214 10.06 18.51 -13.26
N ALA A 215 10.38 17.64 -14.22
CA ALA A 215 11.71 17.03 -14.34
C ALA A 215 12.71 17.94 -15.06
N ASP A 216 12.21 18.90 -15.83
CA ASP A 216 13.05 19.87 -16.53
C ASP A 216 13.36 21.00 -15.52
N VAL A 217 14.57 20.98 -14.98
CA VAL A 217 15.12 22.10 -14.21
C VAL A 217 15.84 22.96 -15.23
N ASP A 218 15.39 24.21 -15.45
CA ASP A 218 16.21 25.19 -16.15
C ASP A 218 17.50 25.33 -15.34
N MET A 219 18.60 24.78 -15.87
CA MET A 219 19.95 24.98 -15.35
C MET A 219 20.49 26.33 -15.79
#